data_AF-A0A3D4P2K9-F1
#
_entry.id   AF-A0A3D4P2K9-F1
#
_cell.length_a   1.000
_cell.length_b   1.000
_cell.length_c   1.000
_cell.angle_alpha   90.00
_cell.angle_beta   90.00
_cell.angle_gamma   90.00
#
_symmetry.space_group_name_H-M   'P 1'
#
loop_
_entity.id
_entity.type
_entity.pdbx_description
1 polymer ?
#
loop_
_entity_poly.entity_id
_entity_poly.type
_entity_poly.pdbx_seq_one_letter_code
_entity_poly.pdbx_strand_id
1 'polypeptide(L)'
;FDAVGLPGFQFIQDRIAGTAGHTNLDFYDTLSAEDLMKNAVIMAVFAYEAAMSKERIPRKTLVVEEVAPAKKAAPAAKPKSTP
;
A
#
# COMPACT_ATOMS: atom_id res chain seq x y z
N PHE A 1 0.11 -0.76 -8.50
CA PHE A 1 -0.23 -2.20 -8.40
C PHE A 1 -1.70 -2.39 -8.09
N ASP A 2 -2.18 -1.94 -6.94
CA ASP A 2 -3.57 -2.08 -6.52
C ASP A 2 -4.61 -1.53 -7.51
N ALA A 3 -4.45 -0.30 -7.99
CA ALA A 3 -5.40 0.36 -8.91
C ALA A 3 -5.63 -0.39 -10.24
N VAL A 4 -4.72 -1.30 -10.60
CA VAL A 4 -4.79 -2.10 -11.84
C VAL A 4 -4.92 -3.61 -11.54
N GLY A 5 -5.20 -3.98 -10.29
CA GLY A 5 -5.44 -5.35 -9.86
C GLY A 5 -4.19 -6.23 -9.85
N LEU A 6 -2.99 -5.64 -9.90
CA LEU A 6 -1.74 -6.39 -9.79
C LEU A 6 -1.38 -6.61 -8.32
N PRO A 7 -0.89 -7.80 -7.95
CA PRO A 7 -0.41 -8.04 -6.59
C PRO A 7 0.83 -7.18 -6.32
N GLY A 8 0.84 -6.52 -5.16
CA GLY A 8 1.98 -5.79 -4.64
C GLY A 8 2.38 -6.37 -3.29
N PHE A 9 3.68 -6.48 -3.06
CA PHE A 9 4.26 -7.02 -1.83
C PHE A 9 5.12 -5.95 -1.18
N GLN A 10 5.03 -5.84 0.14
CA GLN A 10 5.86 -4.95 0.91
C GLN A 10 6.60 -5.76 1.97
N PHE A 11 7.92 -5.71 1.92
CA PHE A 11 8.81 -6.35 2.90
C PHE A 11 9.27 -5.28 3.87
N ILE A 12 8.60 -5.17 5.01
CA ILE A 12 8.94 -4.22 6.08
C ILE A 12 9.53 -5.00 7.26
N GLN A 13 10.57 -4.43 7.86
CA GLN A 13 11.16 -4.91 9.11
C GLN A 13 10.27 -4.61 10.30
N ASP A 14 10.39 -5.42 11.35
CA ASP A 14 9.75 -5.08 12.61
C ASP A 14 10.28 -3.75 13.15
N ARG A 15 9.41 -2.98 13.80
CA ARG A 15 9.77 -1.66 14.32
C ARG A 15 10.49 -1.81 15.65
N ILE A 16 11.70 -1.29 15.70
CA ILE A 16 12.46 -1.09 16.94
C ILE A 16 12.52 0.40 17.25
N ALA A 17 12.91 0.76 18.48
CA ALA A 17 13.01 2.16 18.87
C ALA A 17 13.95 2.93 17.91
N GLY A 18 13.44 4.01 17.30
CA GLY A 18 14.20 4.84 16.35
C GLY A 18 14.03 4.50 14.87
N THR A 19 13.41 3.38 14.50
CA THR A 19 13.28 2.96 13.07
C THR A 19 11.94 3.27 12.42
N ALA A 20 11.15 4.18 13.00
CA ALA A 20 9.83 4.55 12.48
C ALA A 20 9.87 5.36 11.16
N GLY A 21 11.07 5.74 10.70
CA GLY A 21 11.26 6.64 9.56
C GLY A 21 10.82 8.07 9.87
N HIS A 22 11.22 9.02 9.02
CA HIS A 22 10.79 10.43 9.10
C HIS A 22 11.08 11.12 10.45
N THR A 23 12.14 10.68 11.14
CA THR A 23 12.66 11.35 12.33
C THR A 23 14.15 11.63 12.12
N ASN A 24 14.70 12.52 12.94
CA ASN A 24 16.15 12.75 12.96
C ASN A 24 16.93 11.54 13.52
N LEU A 25 16.28 10.41 13.83
CA LEU A 25 16.93 9.20 14.35
C LEU A 25 17.21 8.16 13.25
N ASP A 26 16.91 8.47 11.98
CA ASP A 26 17.22 7.60 10.83
C ASP A 26 18.70 7.67 10.45
N PHE A 27 19.54 7.07 11.28
CA PHE A 27 20.99 7.00 11.08
C PHE A 27 21.42 5.57 10.72
N TYR A 28 22.55 5.46 10.02
CA TYR A 28 23.16 4.19 9.63
C TYR A 28 23.33 3.22 10.82
N ASP A 29 23.73 3.73 11.99
CA ASP A 29 24.02 2.91 13.18
C ASP A 29 22.77 2.24 13.76
N THR A 30 21.57 2.65 13.35
CA THR A 30 20.30 2.02 13.77
C THR A 30 19.95 0.78 12.95
N LEU A 31 20.70 0.51 11.88
CA LEU A 31 20.49 -0.66 11.03
C LEU A 31 20.97 -1.94 11.71
N SER A 32 20.10 -2.94 11.73
CA SER A 32 20.46 -4.30 12.12
C SER A 32 20.97 -5.07 10.91
N ALA A 33 22.28 -5.34 10.87
CA ALA A 33 22.89 -6.12 9.79
C ALA A 33 22.26 -7.51 9.64
N GLU A 34 21.90 -8.14 10.76
CA GLU A 34 21.25 -9.44 10.77
C GLU A 34 19.88 -9.40 10.07
N ASP A 35 19.07 -8.38 10.34
CA ASP A 35 17.74 -8.24 9.75
C ASP A 35 17.83 -7.85 8.27
N LEU A 36 18.84 -7.08 7.88
CA LEU A 36 19.12 -6.79 6.48
C LEU A 36 19.48 -8.07 5.71
N MET A 37 20.33 -8.94 6.27
CA MET A 37 20.70 -10.21 5.63
C MET A 37 19.49 -11.13 5.47
N LYS A 38 18.65 -11.27 6.50
CA LYS A 38 17.42 -12.07 6.43
C LYS A 38 16.48 -11.54 5.34
N ASN A 39 16.26 -10.23 5.30
CA ASN A 39 15.41 -9.61 4.28
C ASN A 39 15.95 -9.84 2.87
N ALA A 40 17.26 -9.69 2.67
CA ALA A 40 17.90 -9.94 1.38
C ALA A 40 17.65 -11.38 0.89
N VAL A 41 17.80 -12.36 1.77
CA VAL A 41 17.53 -13.77 1.45
C VAL A 41 16.06 -13.99 1.11
N ILE A 42 15.13 -13.46 1.92
CA ILE A 42 13.68 -13.59 1.68
C ILE A 42 13.30 -13.00 0.32
N MET A 43 13.76 -11.79 0.03
CA MET A 43 13.46 -11.12 -1.24
C MET A 43 14.07 -11.86 -2.44
N ALA A 44 15.30 -12.37 -2.32
CA ALA A 44 15.96 -13.12 -3.37
C ALA A 44 15.23 -14.44 -3.68
N VAL A 45 14.88 -15.20 -2.64
CA VAL A 45 14.12 -16.45 -2.79
C VAL A 45 12.73 -16.17 -3.37
N PHE A 46 12.03 -15.17 -2.86
CA PHE A 46 10.72 -14.79 -3.40
C PHE A 46 10.79 -14.43 -4.89
N ALA A 47 11.76 -13.62 -5.29
CA ALA A 47 11.94 -13.23 -6.68
C ALA A 47 12.27 -14.44 -7.57
N TYR A 48 13.12 -15.35 -7.08
CA TYR A 48 13.47 -16.57 -7.79
C TYR A 48 12.26 -17.48 -7.99
N GLU A 49 11.51 -17.79 -6.93
CA GLU A 49 10.32 -18.63 -7.01
C GLU A 49 9.25 -18.01 -7.91
N ALA A 50 9.04 -16.68 -7.81
CA ALA A 50 8.11 -15.97 -8.67
C ALA A 50 8.51 -16.02 -10.16
N ALA A 51 9.82 -16.04 -10.46
CA ALA A 51 10.33 -16.15 -11.83
C ALA A 51 10.26 -17.58 -12.39
N MET A 52 10.45 -18.59 -11.52
CA MET A 52 10.50 -20.00 -11.91
C MET A 52 9.12 -20.68 -11.86
N SER A 53 8.15 -20.09 -11.17
CA SER A 53 6.79 -20.62 -11.06
C SER A 53 6.12 -20.69 -12.44
N LYS A 54 5.53 -21.86 -12.73
CA LYS A 54 4.68 -22.06 -13.92
C LYS A 54 3.33 -21.38 -13.78
N GLU A 55 2.86 -21.22 -12.54
CA GLU A 55 1.57 -20.64 -12.22
C GLU A 55 1.72 -19.15 -11.89
N ARG A 56 0.72 -18.35 -12.28
CA ARG A 56 0.71 -16.92 -11.98
C ARG A 56 0.20 -16.67 -10.57
N ILE A 57 0.84 -15.73 -9.86
CA ILE A 57 0.36 -15.23 -8.58
C ILE A 57 -1.07 -14.66 -8.77
N PRO A 58 -2.04 -15.04 -7.92
CA PRO A 58 -3.40 -14.54 -8.00
C PRO A 58 -3.47 -13.01 -7.99
N ARG A 59 -4.33 -12.45 -8.85
CA ARG A 59 -4.57 -11.02 -8.90
C ARG A 59 -5.45 -10.56 -7.74
N LYS A 60 -5.26 -9.30 -7.33
CA LYS A 60 -6.11 -8.66 -6.34
C LYS A 60 -7.49 -8.43 -6.96
N THR A 61 -8.55 -8.77 -6.24
CA THR A 61 -9.93 -8.50 -6.67
C THR A 61 -10.16 -6.98 -6.70
N LEU A 62 -10.59 -6.46 -7.83
CA LEU A 62 -11.06 -5.10 -7.93
C LEU A 62 -12.49 -5.07 -7.41
N VAL A 63 -12.70 -4.46 -6.25
CA VAL A 63 -14.06 -4.03 -5.90
C VAL A 63 -14.38 -2.90 -6.86
N VAL A 64 -15.11 -3.24 -7.93
CA VAL A 64 -15.77 -2.21 -8.73
C VAL A 64 -16.87 -1.69 -7.82
N GLU A 65 -16.61 -0.59 -7.12
CA GLU A 65 -17.68 0.16 -6.49
C GLU A 65 -18.62 0.57 -7.62
N GLU A 66 -19.77 -0.11 -7.74
CA GLU A 66 -20.82 0.33 -8.63
C GLU A 66 -21.18 1.73 -8.17
N VAL A 67 -20.76 2.73 -8.94
CA VAL A 67 -21.03 4.13 -8.65
C VAL A 67 -22.55 4.29 -8.61
N ALA A 68 -23.10 4.31 -7.40
CA ALA A 68 -24.50 4.56 -7.18
C ALA A 68 -24.87 5.86 -7.93
N PRO A 69 -25.93 5.88 -8.74
CA PRO A 69 -26.23 7.00 -9.59
C PRO A 69 -26.38 8.25 -8.72
N ALA A 70 -25.61 9.29 -9.05
CA ALA A 70 -25.60 10.57 -8.37
C ALA A 70 -27.03 11.00 -8.06
N LYS A 71 -27.35 11.08 -6.77
CA LYS A 71 -28.63 11.58 -6.27
C LYS A 71 -28.80 12.99 -6.86
N LYS A 72 -29.75 13.16 -7.79
CA LYS A 72 -30.08 14.44 -8.42
C LYS A 72 -30.14 15.52 -7.35
N ALA A 73 -29.30 16.54 -7.50
CA ALA A 73 -29.32 17.73 -6.68
C ALA A 73 -30.74 18.31 -6.69
N ALA A 74 -31.34 18.43 -5.50
CA ALA A 74 -32.60 19.13 -5.32
C ALA A 74 -32.41 20.63 -5.66
N PRO A 75 -33.42 21.31 -6.24
CA PRO A 75 -33.25 22.67 -6.71
C PRO A 75 -33.11 23.65 -5.54
N ALA A 76 -32.19 24.60 -5.71
CA ALA A 76 -31.92 25.68 -4.77
C ALA A 76 -33.20 26.47 -4.42
N ALA A 77 -33.53 26.53 -3.13
CA ALA A 77 -34.53 27.44 -2.60
C ALA A 77 -33.94 28.86 -2.56
N LYS A 78 -34.64 29.80 -3.21
CA LYS A 78 -34.30 31.24 -3.28
C LYS A 78 -34.18 31.89 -1.89
N PRO A 79 -33.32 32.91 -1.72
CA PRO A 79 -33.22 33.65 -0.47
C PRO A 79 -34.49 34.49 -0.26
N LYS A 80 -35.13 34.36 0.91
CA LYS A 80 -36.17 35.28 1.35
C LYS A 80 -35.52 36.56 1.87
N SER A 81 -35.95 37.68 1.30
CA SER A 81 -35.73 39.05 1.78
C SER A 81 -36.32 39.26 3.18
N THR A 82 -35.50 39.93 4.00
CA THR A 82 -35.68 40.85 5.14
C THR A 82 -37.10 41.28 5.57
N PRO A 83 -37.28 41.83 6.79
CA PRO A 83 -36.64 43.07 7.27
C PRO A 83 -35.70 42.93 8.47
#